data_AF-A0A2Z6MQV7-F1
#
_entry.id   AF-A0A2Z6MQV7-F1
#
_cell.length_a   1.000
_cell.length_b   1.000
_cell.length_c   1.000
_cell.angle_alpha   90.00
_cell.angle_beta   90.00
_cell.angle_gamma   90.00
#
_symmetry.space_group_name_H-M   'P 1'
#
loop_
_entity.id
_entity.type
_entity.pdbx_description
1 polymer ?
#
loop_
_entity_poly.entity_id
_entity_poly.type
_entity_poly.pdbx_seq_one_letter_code
_entity_poly.pdbx_strand_id
1 'polypeptide(L)'
;MEFAHVSILALFCLAFVGIGATPSGEDYWQSVWPNTPLPKAFYDLLIPSGKTNNLPIRADELNQYSTLFFQHDLYPGKKIILGNTQSEGNIIRKIGKQRQGVTDSIWLANKDKQSLYDFCNSPTAKGEHKQCVSSLESMIDHVISHFGTTKIKTISSSFSQNQDQYVVEEVKKVGDNAVMCHRLNFEKVVFNCHQVRATTAYVVSLVASDGTKSNALTVCHHDTRGMNPELLYGALKVDPGTVPICHFIGNKAAAWVPNHSVDHPCVI
;
A
#
# COMPACT_ATOMS: atom_id res chain seq x y z
N MET A 1 -35.71 -75.78 1.48
CA MET A 1 -35.65 -74.51 0.73
C MET A 1 -36.57 -73.54 1.40
N GLU A 2 -36.06 -72.65 2.24
CA GLU A 2 -36.76 -71.43 2.65
C GLU A 2 -35.72 -70.33 2.77
N PHE A 3 -35.87 -69.29 1.95
CA PHE A 3 -34.96 -68.15 1.87
C PHE A 3 -35.34 -67.13 2.94
N ALA A 4 -34.46 -66.93 3.93
CA ALA A 4 -34.60 -65.82 4.87
C ALA A 4 -34.26 -64.50 4.17
N HIS A 5 -35.26 -63.64 3.97
CA HIS A 5 -35.08 -62.27 3.50
C HIS A 5 -34.51 -61.41 4.63
N VAL A 6 -33.19 -61.19 4.59
CA VAL A 6 -32.51 -60.19 5.40
C VAL A 6 -32.72 -58.83 4.74
N SER A 7 -33.66 -58.03 5.25
CA SER A 7 -33.82 -56.64 4.85
C SER A 7 -32.65 -55.82 5.41
N ILE A 8 -31.64 -55.57 4.57
CA ILE A 8 -30.55 -54.65 4.87
C ILE A 8 -31.09 -53.21 4.70
N LEU A 9 -31.46 -52.58 5.81
CA LEU A 9 -31.72 -51.14 5.88
C LEU A 9 -30.39 -50.39 5.79
N ALA A 10 -30.00 -50.00 4.57
CA ALA A 10 -28.88 -49.09 4.34
C ALA A 10 -29.28 -47.67 4.79
N LEU A 11 -28.83 -47.28 5.98
CA LEU A 11 -28.90 -45.90 6.47
C LEU A 11 -27.91 -45.05 5.66
N PHE A 12 -28.40 -44.37 4.63
CA PHE A 12 -27.64 -43.33 3.93
C PHE A 12 -27.55 -42.10 4.86
N CYS A 13 -26.47 -42.01 5.63
CA CYS A 13 -26.06 -40.75 6.24
C CYS A 13 -25.55 -39.81 5.13
N LEU A 14 -26.46 -39.03 4.54
CA LEU A 14 -26.12 -37.87 3.74
C LEU A 14 -25.50 -36.81 4.65
N ALA A 15 -24.19 -36.88 4.84
CA ALA A 15 -23.44 -35.72 5.31
C ALA A 15 -23.51 -34.68 4.19
N PHE A 16 -24.35 -33.65 4.39
CA PHE A 16 -24.23 -32.42 3.62
C PHE A 16 -22.88 -31.79 3.98
N VAL A 17 -21.84 -32.15 3.22
CA VAL A 17 -20.68 -31.27 3.09
C VAL A 17 -21.23 -30.06 2.35
N GLY A 18 -21.68 -29.06 3.12
CA GLY A 18 -21.89 -27.74 2.58
C GLY A 18 -20.58 -27.33 1.94
N ILE A 19 -20.53 -27.32 0.61
CA ILE A 19 -19.50 -26.61 -0.13
C ILE A 19 -19.79 -25.15 0.19
N GLY A 20 -19.34 -24.68 1.34
CA GLY A 20 -19.30 -23.26 1.64
C GLY A 20 -18.45 -22.67 0.55
N ALA A 21 -19.06 -21.93 -0.38
CA ALA A 21 -18.31 -21.09 -1.28
C ALA A 21 -17.39 -20.25 -0.40
N THR A 22 -16.08 -20.27 -0.68
CA THR A 22 -15.14 -19.40 0.01
C THR A 22 -15.72 -17.99 -0.04
N PRO A 23 -15.89 -17.30 1.11
CA PRO A 23 -16.41 -15.95 1.12
C PRO A 23 -15.63 -15.11 0.12
N SER A 24 -16.32 -14.26 -0.65
CA SER A 24 -15.58 -13.32 -1.48
C SER A 24 -14.72 -12.43 -0.58
N GLY A 25 -13.62 -11.89 -1.10
CA GLY A 25 -12.78 -10.97 -0.31
C GLY A 25 -13.56 -9.80 0.29
N GLU A 26 -14.63 -9.38 -0.39
CA GLU A 26 -15.57 -8.37 0.11
C GLU A 26 -16.38 -8.88 1.31
N ASP A 27 -16.92 -10.10 1.26
CA ASP A 27 -17.62 -10.71 2.40
C ASP A 27 -16.67 -10.88 3.60
N TYR A 28 -15.41 -11.27 3.35
CA TYR A 28 -14.43 -11.39 4.42
C TYR A 28 -14.10 -10.03 5.03
N TRP A 29 -13.91 -9.00 4.21
CA TRP A 29 -13.75 -7.62 4.69
C TRP A 29 -14.92 -7.18 5.58
N GLN A 30 -16.17 -7.40 5.13
CA GLN A 30 -17.36 -7.05 5.90
C GLN A 30 -17.48 -7.85 7.19
N SER A 31 -17.03 -9.10 7.21
CA SER A 31 -17.03 -9.91 8.44
C SER A 31 -16.07 -9.37 9.51
N VAL A 32 -14.93 -8.80 9.09
CA VAL A 32 -13.91 -8.25 10.00
C VAL A 32 -14.25 -6.81 10.40
N TRP A 33 -14.70 -5.98 9.45
CA TRP A 33 -15.03 -4.57 9.65
C TRP A 33 -16.41 -4.18 9.07
N PRO A 34 -17.52 -4.58 9.71
CA PRO A 34 -18.87 -4.46 9.16
C PRO A 34 -19.36 -3.03 8.93
N ASN A 35 -18.73 -2.04 9.59
CA ASN A 35 -19.09 -0.63 9.48
C ASN A 35 -18.02 0.19 8.75
N THR A 36 -17.05 -0.46 8.10
CA THR A 36 -15.96 0.22 7.39
C THR A 36 -16.05 -0.09 5.90
N PRO A 37 -16.22 0.92 5.03
CA PRO A 37 -16.22 0.68 3.59
C PRO A 37 -14.84 0.20 3.12
N LEU A 38 -14.81 -0.72 2.16
CA LEU A 38 -13.58 -1.16 1.51
C LEU A 38 -12.92 0.04 0.78
N PRO A 39 -11.64 0.35 1.01
CA PRO A 39 -10.96 1.41 0.28
C PRO A 39 -10.89 1.12 -1.22
N LYS A 40 -11.17 2.14 -2.04
CA LYS A 40 -11.04 2.07 -3.51
C LYS A 40 -9.66 1.61 -3.98
N ALA A 41 -8.61 1.89 -3.18
CA ALA A 41 -7.25 1.45 -3.43
C ALA A 41 -7.12 -0.08 -3.58
N PHE A 42 -8.04 -0.86 -2.99
CA PHE A 42 -8.00 -2.33 -3.01
C PHE A 42 -9.01 -2.98 -3.97
N TYR A 43 -9.82 -2.20 -4.69
CA TYR A 43 -10.86 -2.75 -5.57
C TYR A 43 -10.28 -3.64 -6.68
N ASP A 44 -9.03 -3.41 -7.09
CA ASP A 44 -8.37 -4.25 -8.10
C ASP A 44 -8.22 -5.71 -7.62
N LEU A 45 -8.21 -5.98 -6.31
CA LEU A 45 -8.18 -7.34 -5.75
C LEU A 45 -9.52 -8.08 -5.88
N LEU A 46 -10.60 -7.36 -6.17
CA LEU A 46 -11.93 -7.93 -6.40
C LEU A 46 -12.14 -8.28 -7.89
N ILE A 47 -11.27 -7.82 -8.78
CA ILE A 47 -11.41 -8.05 -10.22
C ILE A 47 -10.89 -9.44 -10.57
N PRO A 48 -11.66 -10.27 -11.31
CA PRO A 48 -11.20 -11.57 -11.77
C PRO A 48 -9.92 -11.47 -12.62
N SER A 49 -8.99 -12.41 -12.41
CA SER A 49 -7.74 -12.49 -13.17
C SER A 49 -8.00 -12.50 -14.68
N GLY A 50 -7.27 -11.65 -15.42
CA GLY A 50 -7.35 -11.56 -16.88
C GLY A 50 -8.36 -10.53 -17.43
N LYS A 51 -9.08 -9.79 -16.58
CA LYS A 51 -9.98 -8.69 -17.00
C LYS A 51 -9.38 -7.27 -16.87
N THR A 52 -8.15 -7.15 -16.37
CA THR A 52 -7.50 -5.84 -16.20
C THR A 52 -6.81 -5.42 -17.50
N ASN A 53 -7.47 -4.60 -18.31
CA ASN A 53 -6.94 -4.15 -19.62
C ASN A 53 -5.93 -3.00 -19.55
N ASN A 54 -5.42 -2.61 -18.38
CA ASN A 54 -4.56 -1.43 -18.23
C ASN A 54 -3.42 -1.63 -17.23
N LEU A 55 -2.32 -0.90 -17.46
CA LEU A 55 -1.24 -0.72 -16.50
C LEU A 55 -1.81 -0.26 -15.14
N PRO A 56 -1.38 -0.88 -14.02
CA PRO A 56 -1.95 -0.63 -12.69
C PRO A 56 -1.90 0.82 -12.22
N ILE A 57 -0.84 1.54 -12.61
CA ILE A 57 -0.64 2.95 -12.34
C ILE A 57 -0.37 3.62 -13.68
N ARG A 58 -1.19 4.61 -13.99
CA ARG A 58 -1.06 5.35 -15.25
C ARG A 58 0.12 6.31 -15.18
N ALA A 59 0.68 6.68 -16.33
CA ALA A 59 1.84 7.58 -16.40
C ALA A 59 1.57 8.93 -15.71
N ASP A 60 0.35 9.45 -15.81
CA ASP A 60 -0.12 10.68 -15.17
C ASP A 60 -0.29 10.57 -13.64
N GLU A 61 -0.30 9.36 -13.08
CA GLU A 61 -0.37 9.13 -11.63
C GLU A 61 1.01 8.90 -11.01
N LEU A 62 2.05 8.64 -11.81
CA LEU A 62 3.40 8.32 -11.32
C LEU A 62 3.97 9.41 -10.41
N ASN A 63 3.66 10.67 -10.69
CA ASN A 63 4.09 11.81 -9.88
C ASN A 63 3.62 11.71 -8.43
N GLN A 64 2.47 11.10 -8.16
CA GLN A 64 1.99 10.87 -6.79
C GLN A 64 2.91 9.92 -6.02
N TYR A 65 3.50 8.93 -6.70
CA TYR A 65 4.34 7.91 -6.08
C TYR A 65 5.80 8.36 -5.99
N SER A 66 6.31 9.08 -6.99
CA SER A 66 7.72 9.48 -7.07
C SER A 66 8.11 10.70 -6.24
N THR A 67 7.14 11.45 -5.70
CA THR A 67 7.40 12.69 -4.97
C THR A 67 7.99 12.41 -3.57
N LEU A 68 9.29 12.64 -3.43
CA LEU A 68 10.00 12.68 -2.14
C LEU A 68 10.15 14.13 -1.66
N PHE A 69 10.04 14.36 -0.36
CA PHE A 69 10.12 15.69 0.24
C PHE A 69 10.50 15.61 1.73
N PHE A 70 10.73 16.76 2.36
CA PHE A 70 11.04 16.85 3.78
C PHE A 70 9.77 17.09 4.60
N GLN A 71 9.78 16.69 5.87
CA GLN A 71 8.62 16.85 6.74
C GLN A 71 8.15 18.31 6.88
N HIS A 72 9.07 19.29 6.84
CA HIS A 72 8.73 20.71 6.93
C HIS A 72 8.05 21.27 5.67
N ASP A 73 8.04 20.53 4.56
CA ASP A 73 7.28 20.89 3.36
C ASP A 73 5.77 20.67 3.55
N LEU A 74 5.37 19.95 4.60
CA LEU A 74 3.98 19.75 4.99
C LEU A 74 3.38 20.92 5.77
N TYR A 75 4.11 21.99 6.08
CA TYR A 75 3.52 23.09 6.85
C TYR A 75 2.41 23.80 6.06
N PRO A 76 1.29 24.20 6.71
CA PRO A 76 0.21 24.92 6.06
C PRO A 76 0.71 26.13 5.26
N GLY A 77 0.17 26.31 4.06
CA GLY A 77 0.57 27.35 3.11
C GLY A 77 1.77 26.99 2.23
N LYS A 78 2.49 25.89 2.49
CA LYS A 78 3.55 25.41 1.60
C LYS A 78 2.98 24.89 0.29
N LYS A 79 3.71 25.14 -0.80
CA LYS A 79 3.39 24.61 -2.12
C LYS A 79 4.01 23.24 -2.29
N ILE A 80 3.22 22.29 -2.76
CA ILE A 80 3.63 20.95 -3.16
C ILE A 80 3.51 20.85 -4.67
N ILE A 81 4.57 20.39 -5.33
CA ILE A 81 4.57 20.08 -6.75
C ILE A 81 4.87 18.60 -6.90
N LEU A 82 3.89 17.82 -7.33
CA LEU A 82 4.04 16.39 -7.57
C LEU A 82 5.01 16.16 -8.74
N GLY A 83 5.91 15.18 -8.59
CA GLY A 83 6.91 14.82 -9.60
C GLY A 83 8.12 15.74 -9.67
N ASN A 84 8.17 16.84 -8.90
CA ASN A 84 9.24 17.85 -8.97
C ASN A 84 10.61 17.39 -8.43
N THR A 85 10.75 16.14 -8.00
CA THR A 85 12.07 15.56 -7.76
C THR A 85 12.80 15.46 -9.09
N GLN A 86 13.88 16.23 -9.25
CA GLN A 86 14.78 16.30 -10.43
C GLN A 86 15.50 14.97 -10.74
N SER A 87 14.77 13.86 -10.83
CA SER A 87 15.29 12.52 -11.13
C SER A 87 14.84 11.98 -12.48
N GLU A 88 14.11 12.78 -13.27
CA GLU A 88 13.68 12.40 -14.63
C GLU A 88 14.85 12.17 -15.62
N GLY A 89 16.10 12.46 -15.22
CA GLY A 89 17.29 12.14 -15.99
C GLY A 89 18.20 11.11 -15.32
N ASN A 90 18.13 9.85 -15.77
CA ASN A 90 19.21 8.86 -15.68
C ASN A 90 19.61 8.27 -14.31
N ILE A 91 18.71 7.61 -13.59
CA ILE A 91 19.14 6.56 -12.63
C ILE A 91 18.94 5.18 -13.27
N ILE A 92 19.84 4.85 -14.19
CA ILE A 92 19.97 3.50 -14.74
C ILE A 92 20.47 2.61 -13.59
N ARG A 93 19.60 1.72 -13.07
CA ARG A 93 20.01 0.66 -12.13
C ARG A 93 21.23 -0.08 -12.70
N LYS A 94 22.40 0.10 -12.11
CA LYS A 94 23.52 -0.83 -12.34
C LYS A 94 23.10 -2.19 -11.79
N ILE A 95 23.00 -3.18 -12.68
CA ILE A 95 22.75 -4.58 -12.34
C ILE A 95 23.86 -5.01 -11.36
N GLY A 96 23.50 -5.41 -10.13
CA GLY A 96 24.47 -5.90 -9.14
C GLY A 96 24.25 -5.55 -7.66
N LYS A 97 23.24 -4.74 -7.28
CA LYS A 97 22.95 -4.51 -5.84
C LYS A 97 22.13 -5.66 -5.25
N GLN A 98 22.67 -6.27 -4.19
CA GLN A 98 22.15 -7.46 -3.52
C GLN A 98 20.89 -7.20 -2.65
N ARG A 99 20.57 -5.94 -2.35
CA ARG A 99 19.39 -5.53 -1.55
C ARG A 99 18.59 -4.48 -2.28
N GLN A 100 17.27 -4.65 -2.32
CA GLN A 100 16.36 -3.60 -2.70
C GLN A 100 16.30 -2.56 -1.58
N GLY A 101 16.43 -1.27 -1.90
CA GLY A 101 16.10 -0.19 -0.98
C GLY A 101 14.60 -0.09 -0.78
N VAL A 102 14.15 0.46 0.35
CA VAL A 102 12.72 0.69 0.65
C VAL A 102 12.02 1.44 -0.49
N THR A 103 12.75 2.35 -1.15
CA THR A 103 12.25 3.19 -2.24
C THR A 103 12.30 2.52 -3.61
N ASP A 104 12.83 1.30 -3.74
CA ASP A 104 12.87 0.60 -5.03
C ASP A 104 11.47 0.10 -5.47
N SER A 105 10.52 -0.01 -4.53
CA SER A 105 9.09 -0.25 -4.81
C SER A 105 8.39 0.98 -5.39
N ILE A 106 8.90 2.19 -5.13
CA ILE A 106 8.35 3.47 -5.61
C ILE A 106 8.57 3.63 -7.11
N TRP A 107 9.68 3.09 -7.64
CA TRP A 107 10.00 3.17 -9.06
C TRP A 107 9.39 1.99 -9.82
N LEU A 108 8.12 2.21 -10.17
CA LEU A 108 7.24 1.41 -11.04
C LEU A 108 7.78 1.15 -12.46
N ALA A 109 9.00 1.59 -12.76
CA ALA A 109 9.71 1.48 -14.04
C ALA A 109 10.47 0.16 -14.22
N ASN A 110 10.47 -0.74 -13.22
CA ASN A 110 11.24 -1.99 -13.30
C ASN A 110 10.49 -3.17 -13.94
N LYS A 111 9.28 -2.99 -14.51
CA LYS A 111 8.53 -4.09 -15.14
C LYS A 111 9.36 -4.82 -16.21
N ASP A 112 10.20 -4.09 -16.94
CA ASP A 112 10.98 -4.63 -18.06
C ASP A 112 12.32 -5.25 -17.62
N LYS A 113 12.68 -5.15 -16.34
CA LYS A 113 13.99 -5.58 -15.80
C LYS A 113 13.91 -6.48 -14.57
N GLN A 114 12.72 -6.73 -14.04
CA GLN A 114 12.52 -7.59 -12.87
C GLN A 114 11.19 -8.34 -12.95
N SER A 115 11.23 -9.67 -12.73
CA SER A 115 10.00 -10.46 -12.66
C SER A 115 9.26 -10.22 -11.35
N LEU A 116 7.94 -10.43 -11.35
CA LEU A 116 7.13 -10.39 -10.12
C LEU A 116 7.67 -11.34 -9.04
N TYR A 117 8.12 -12.53 -9.46
CA TYR A 117 8.71 -13.52 -8.55
C TYR A 117 9.98 -12.99 -7.89
N ASP A 118 10.90 -12.43 -8.67
CA ASP A 118 12.16 -11.88 -8.14
C ASP A 118 11.90 -10.68 -7.22
N PHE A 119 10.89 -9.86 -7.54
CA PHE A 119 10.50 -8.75 -6.69
C PHE A 119 10.00 -9.24 -5.33
N CYS A 120 9.03 -10.15 -5.32
CA CYS A 120 8.41 -10.64 -4.09
C CYS A 120 9.36 -11.47 -3.21
N ASN A 121 10.34 -12.16 -3.80
CA ASN A 121 11.32 -12.96 -3.08
C ASN A 121 12.65 -12.23 -2.81
N SER A 122 12.75 -10.96 -3.19
CA SER A 122 13.97 -10.19 -2.94
C SER A 122 14.17 -9.90 -1.45
N PRO A 123 15.43 -9.78 -0.98
CA PRO A 123 15.71 -9.39 0.39
C PRO A 123 15.07 -8.05 0.76
N THR A 124 14.61 -7.92 2.01
CA THR A 124 14.11 -6.65 2.54
C THR A 124 15.23 -5.65 2.78
N ALA A 125 14.88 -4.37 2.76
CA ALA A 125 15.76 -3.32 3.21
C ALA A 125 16.01 -3.39 4.72
N LYS A 126 17.03 -2.66 5.19
CA LYS A 126 17.33 -2.59 6.62
C LYS A 126 16.16 -1.96 7.37
N GLY A 127 15.61 -2.69 8.35
CA GLY A 127 14.48 -2.22 9.16
C GLY A 127 13.12 -2.31 8.46
N GLU A 128 13.04 -2.99 7.32
CA GLU A 128 11.82 -3.25 6.57
C GLU A 128 11.38 -4.71 6.75
N HIS A 129 10.07 -4.89 6.92
CA HIS A 129 9.37 -6.16 6.71
C HIS A 129 8.42 -5.97 5.53
N LYS A 130 8.45 -6.87 4.54
CA LYS A 130 7.54 -6.80 3.37
C LYS A 130 6.97 -8.16 3.02
N GLN A 131 5.78 -8.14 2.43
CA GLN A 131 5.04 -9.30 1.96
C GLN A 131 4.26 -8.92 0.70
N CYS A 132 4.41 -9.72 -0.36
CA CYS A 132 3.50 -9.65 -1.49
C CYS A 132 2.19 -10.38 -1.16
N VAL A 133 1.06 -9.77 -1.48
CA VAL A 133 -0.29 -10.33 -1.32
C VAL A 133 -1.04 -10.21 -2.65
N SER A 134 -1.79 -11.25 -3.01
CA SER A 134 -2.51 -11.32 -4.29
C SER A 134 -4.02 -11.50 -4.14
N SER A 135 -4.52 -11.40 -2.91
CA SER A 135 -5.95 -11.45 -2.62
C SER A 135 -6.27 -10.52 -1.43
N LEU A 136 -7.52 -10.09 -1.30
CA LEU A 136 -7.92 -9.23 -0.20
C LEU A 136 -7.84 -9.98 1.14
N GLU A 137 -8.15 -11.27 1.16
CA GLU A 137 -8.07 -12.13 2.34
C GLU A 137 -6.64 -12.24 2.86
N SER A 138 -5.68 -12.56 1.98
CA SER A 138 -4.27 -12.62 2.36
C SER A 138 -3.72 -11.27 2.86
N MET A 139 -4.24 -10.16 2.34
CA MET A 139 -3.90 -8.83 2.85
C MET A 139 -4.45 -8.61 4.26
N ILE A 140 -5.73 -8.93 4.49
CA ILE A 140 -6.42 -8.82 5.78
C ILE A 140 -5.70 -9.66 6.84
N ASP A 141 -5.41 -10.92 6.55
CA ASP A 141 -4.73 -11.84 7.47
C ASP A 141 -3.33 -11.33 7.81
N HIS A 142 -2.60 -10.83 6.81
CA HIS A 142 -1.27 -10.26 7.01
C HIS A 142 -1.29 -9.06 7.96
N VAL A 143 -2.21 -8.11 7.77
CA VAL A 143 -2.26 -6.90 8.62
C VAL A 143 -2.76 -7.21 10.02
N ILE A 144 -3.75 -8.10 10.19
CA ILE A 144 -4.21 -8.55 11.51
C ILE A 144 -3.08 -9.26 12.25
N SER A 145 -2.36 -10.16 11.56
CA SER A 145 -1.21 -10.87 12.13
C SER A 145 -0.10 -9.89 12.55
N HIS A 146 0.18 -8.88 11.71
CA HIS A 146 1.18 -7.86 12.01
C HIS A 146 0.84 -7.03 13.25
N PHE A 147 -0.40 -6.55 13.37
CA PHE A 147 -0.82 -5.71 14.50
C PHE A 147 -1.28 -6.51 15.73
N GLY A 148 -1.54 -7.81 15.58
CA GLY A 148 -2.09 -8.67 16.64
C GLY A 148 -3.52 -8.30 17.07
N THR A 149 -4.26 -7.57 16.23
CA THR A 149 -5.61 -7.07 16.55
C THR A 149 -6.40 -6.77 15.28
N THR A 150 -7.74 -6.77 15.38
CA THR A 150 -8.64 -6.29 14.32
C THR A 150 -8.99 -4.80 14.47
N LYS A 151 -8.57 -4.15 15.57
CA LYS A 151 -8.75 -2.70 15.80
C LYS A 151 -7.75 -1.89 14.97
N ILE A 152 -7.88 -1.96 13.66
CA ILE A 152 -7.03 -1.32 12.66
C ILE A 152 -7.92 -0.41 11.81
N LYS A 153 -7.38 0.72 11.34
CA LYS A 153 -8.03 1.59 10.37
C LYS A 153 -7.21 1.64 9.08
N THR A 154 -7.90 1.69 7.96
CA THR A 154 -7.32 1.92 6.63
C THR A 154 -7.49 3.35 6.18
N ILE A 155 -6.44 3.87 5.55
CA ILE A 155 -6.41 5.24 5.04
C ILE A 155 -5.84 5.18 3.62
N SER A 156 -6.47 5.87 2.68
CA SER A 156 -6.01 5.98 1.30
C SER A 156 -6.04 7.43 0.84
N SER A 157 -5.24 7.77 -0.16
CA SER A 157 -5.29 9.08 -0.80
C SER A 157 -6.53 9.24 -1.69
N SER A 158 -6.85 10.50 -1.97
CA SER A 158 -7.91 10.92 -2.90
C SER A 158 -7.40 12.03 -3.83
N PHE A 159 -6.23 11.83 -4.44
CA PHE A 159 -5.69 12.78 -5.41
C PHE A 159 -6.63 12.91 -6.61
N SER A 160 -6.87 14.14 -7.02
CA SER A 160 -7.60 14.43 -8.25
C SER A 160 -6.76 14.12 -9.49
N GLN A 161 -7.44 13.77 -10.57
CA GLN A 161 -6.79 13.62 -11.87
C GLN A 161 -6.35 14.98 -12.42
N ASN A 162 -5.24 15.00 -13.16
CA ASN A 162 -4.71 16.19 -13.85
C ASN A 162 -4.31 17.37 -12.95
N GLN A 163 -3.97 17.10 -11.69
CA GLN A 163 -3.47 18.10 -10.75
C GLN A 163 -2.09 17.67 -10.24
N ASP A 164 -1.12 18.57 -10.37
CA ASP A 164 0.26 18.37 -9.92
C ASP A 164 0.72 19.44 -8.93
N GLN A 165 -0.01 20.54 -8.81
CA GLN A 165 0.33 21.65 -7.91
C GLN A 165 -0.75 21.85 -6.85
N TYR A 166 -0.30 21.87 -5.60
CA TYR A 166 -1.16 21.98 -4.43
C TYR A 166 -0.58 22.96 -3.41
N VAL A 167 -1.46 23.49 -2.57
CA VAL A 167 -1.13 24.17 -1.33
C VAL A 167 -1.58 23.31 -0.15
N VAL A 168 -0.76 23.20 0.87
CA VAL A 168 -1.12 22.49 2.10
C VAL A 168 -2.11 23.32 2.92
N GLU A 169 -3.28 22.77 3.19
CA GLU A 169 -4.32 23.37 4.03
C GLU A 169 -4.19 22.89 5.48
N GLU A 170 -4.07 21.57 5.69
CA GLU A 170 -4.04 20.97 7.02
C GLU A 170 -3.20 19.68 7.01
N VAL A 171 -2.58 19.35 8.15
CA VAL A 171 -1.86 18.09 8.35
C VAL A 171 -2.35 17.42 9.62
N LYS A 172 -2.75 16.16 9.52
CA LYS A 172 -3.17 15.33 10.65
C LYS A 172 -2.30 14.10 10.75
N LYS A 173 -1.64 13.90 11.89
CA LYS A 173 -0.99 12.63 12.20
C LYS A 173 -2.06 11.55 12.35
N VAL A 174 -1.88 10.41 11.67
CA VAL A 174 -2.87 9.32 11.69
C VAL A 174 -2.35 8.03 12.33
N GLY A 175 -1.04 7.86 12.46
CA GLY A 175 -0.43 6.76 13.19
C GLY A 175 1.09 6.70 12.99
N ASP A 176 1.75 5.86 13.78
CA ASP A 176 3.17 5.51 13.62
C ASP A 176 3.30 4.04 13.22
N ASN A 177 4.43 3.67 12.62
CA ASN A 177 4.77 2.28 12.24
C ASN A 177 3.68 1.60 11.41
N ALA A 178 3.12 2.36 10.47
CA ALA A 178 2.03 1.92 9.63
C ALA A 178 2.48 0.85 8.61
N VAL A 179 1.58 -0.07 8.25
CA VAL A 179 1.82 -1.04 7.16
C VAL A 179 1.27 -0.43 5.87
N MET A 180 2.13 -0.09 4.90
CA MET A 180 1.70 0.43 3.60
C MET A 180 1.53 -0.72 2.62
N CYS A 181 0.41 -0.79 1.92
CA CYS A 181 0.20 -1.76 0.83
C CYS A 181 0.12 -1.02 -0.50
N HIS A 182 1.07 -1.30 -1.39
CA HIS A 182 1.21 -0.66 -2.70
C HIS A 182 0.85 -1.63 -3.83
N ARG A 183 -0.05 -1.23 -4.74
CA ARG A 183 -0.29 -1.97 -5.98
C ARG A 183 0.98 -1.96 -6.83
N LEU A 184 1.52 -3.15 -7.13
CA LEU A 184 2.69 -3.27 -8.00
C LEU A 184 2.33 -3.03 -9.48
N ASN A 185 3.28 -2.59 -10.30
CA ASN A 185 3.04 -2.32 -11.74
C ASN A 185 3.11 -3.59 -12.63
N PHE A 186 2.53 -4.71 -12.19
CA PHE A 186 2.45 -5.95 -12.98
C PHE A 186 1.02 -6.21 -13.48
N GLU A 187 0.90 -6.91 -14.61
CA GLU A 187 -0.39 -7.36 -15.16
C GLU A 187 -1.20 -8.13 -14.11
N LYS A 188 -0.56 -9.06 -13.40
CA LYS A 188 -1.16 -9.73 -12.24
C LYS A 188 -1.38 -8.72 -11.10
N VAL A 189 -2.57 -8.74 -10.51
CA VAL A 189 -2.88 -7.95 -9.31
C VAL A 189 -2.13 -8.49 -8.11
N VAL A 190 -1.12 -7.75 -7.69
CA VAL A 190 -0.32 -8.00 -6.49
C VAL A 190 -0.04 -6.68 -5.79
N PHE A 191 -0.18 -6.69 -4.48
CA PHE A 191 0.24 -5.61 -3.60
C PHE A 191 1.50 -6.01 -2.87
N ASN A 192 2.44 -5.08 -2.73
CA ASN A 192 3.54 -5.18 -1.77
C ASN A 192 3.13 -4.44 -0.50
N CYS A 193 2.81 -5.20 0.54
CA CYS A 193 2.60 -4.67 1.87
C CYS A 193 3.95 -4.62 2.59
N HIS A 194 4.33 -3.48 3.13
CA HIS A 194 5.56 -3.35 3.88
C HIS A 194 5.42 -2.41 5.07
N GLN A 195 6.27 -2.63 6.06
CA GLN A 195 6.39 -1.82 7.26
C GLN A 195 7.87 -1.50 7.45
N VAL A 196 8.15 -0.21 7.59
CA VAL A 196 9.47 0.30 7.91
C VAL A 196 9.43 0.87 9.32
N ARG A 197 10.44 0.52 10.12
CA ARG A 197 10.58 1.04 11.49
C ARG A 197 10.69 2.56 11.48
N ALA A 198 10.22 3.18 12.57
CA ALA A 198 10.32 4.62 12.80
C ALA A 198 9.68 5.41 11.65
N THR A 199 8.43 5.09 11.33
CA THR A 199 7.61 5.83 10.38
C THR A 199 6.47 6.56 11.07
N THR A 200 6.09 7.72 10.55
CA THR A 200 4.88 8.44 10.93
C THR A 200 4.04 8.71 9.70
N ALA A 201 2.77 8.32 9.74
CA ALA A 201 1.80 8.55 8.69
C ALA A 201 0.95 9.80 9.00
N TYR A 202 0.67 10.57 7.94
CA TYR A 202 -0.14 11.78 7.98
C TYR A 202 -1.21 11.74 6.90
N VAL A 203 -2.35 12.36 7.16
CA VAL A 203 -3.28 12.81 6.12
C VAL A 203 -3.11 14.30 5.95
N VAL A 204 -2.86 14.73 4.73
CA VAL A 204 -2.59 16.12 4.34
C VAL A 204 -3.75 16.58 3.47
N SER A 205 -4.49 17.59 3.91
CA SER A 205 -5.49 18.24 3.10
C SER A 205 -4.79 19.22 2.15
N LEU A 206 -5.00 19.02 0.86
CA LEU A 206 -4.36 19.74 -0.24
C LEU A 206 -5.41 20.46 -1.07
N VAL A 207 -5.08 21.66 -1.55
CA VAL A 207 -5.95 22.45 -2.42
C VAL A 207 -5.20 22.79 -3.71
N ALA A 208 -5.75 22.40 -4.85
CA ALA A 208 -5.23 22.73 -6.17
C ALA A 208 -5.54 24.18 -6.57
N SER A 209 -4.93 24.67 -7.65
CA SER A 209 -5.12 26.05 -8.13
C SER A 209 -6.57 26.37 -8.56
N ASP A 210 -7.31 25.36 -9.02
CA ASP A 210 -8.73 25.46 -9.38
C ASP A 210 -9.69 25.32 -8.18
N GLY A 211 -9.15 25.19 -6.96
CA GLY A 211 -9.90 25.00 -5.72
C GLY A 211 -10.26 23.55 -5.41
N THR A 212 -9.89 22.60 -6.26
CA THR A 212 -10.13 21.17 -6.02
C THR A 212 -9.39 20.71 -4.76
N LYS A 213 -10.12 20.08 -3.85
CA LYS A 213 -9.56 19.52 -2.61
C LYS A 213 -9.16 18.05 -2.78
N SER A 214 -8.05 17.66 -2.18
CA SER A 214 -7.58 16.27 -2.12
C SER A 214 -7.05 15.96 -0.73
N ASN A 215 -7.30 14.75 -0.24
CA ASN A 215 -6.63 14.24 0.97
C ASN A 215 -5.50 13.32 0.51
N ALA A 216 -4.27 13.70 0.82
CA ALA A 216 -3.08 12.94 0.50
C ALA A 216 -2.58 12.21 1.74
N LEU A 217 -2.51 10.89 1.67
CA LEU A 217 -1.79 10.08 2.64
C LEU A 217 -0.29 10.22 2.38
N THR A 218 0.46 10.52 3.44
CA THR A 218 1.92 10.64 3.43
C THR A 218 2.50 9.76 4.51
N VAL A 219 3.67 9.19 4.25
CA VAL A 219 4.51 8.57 5.29
C VAL A 219 5.87 9.26 5.33
N CYS A 220 6.33 9.57 6.53
CA CYS A 220 7.67 10.05 6.81
C CYS A 220 8.47 8.95 7.49
N HIS A 221 9.65 8.65 6.94
CA HIS A 221 10.61 7.70 7.50
C HIS A 221 11.68 8.45 8.27
N HIS A 222 11.80 8.18 9.58
CA HIS A 222 12.83 8.77 10.44
C HIS A 222 14.13 7.96 10.43
N ASP A 223 14.07 6.66 10.13
CA ASP A 223 15.25 5.83 9.86
C ASP A 223 15.39 5.58 8.35
N THR A 224 16.19 6.42 7.69
CA THR A 224 16.38 6.36 6.24
C THR A 224 17.56 5.49 5.82
N ARG A 225 18.24 4.78 6.75
CA ARG A 225 19.44 3.95 6.46
C ARG A 225 19.15 2.78 5.50
N GLY A 226 17.89 2.38 5.36
CA GLY A 226 17.44 1.35 4.42
C GLY A 226 17.06 1.88 3.03
N MET A 227 17.10 3.20 2.80
CA MET A 227 16.75 3.80 1.52
C MET A 227 17.87 3.68 0.49
N ASN A 228 17.51 3.71 -0.79
CA ASN A 228 18.47 3.67 -1.88
C ASN A 228 19.24 5.00 -1.96
N PRO A 229 20.58 5.00 -1.78
CA PRO A 229 21.38 6.23 -1.74
C PRO A 229 21.37 7.00 -3.06
N GLU A 230 21.37 6.31 -4.20
CA GLU A 230 21.38 6.97 -5.52
C GLU A 230 20.06 7.70 -5.78
N LEU A 231 18.94 7.06 -5.45
CA LEU A 231 17.62 7.67 -5.57
C LEU A 231 17.47 8.86 -4.62
N LEU A 232 17.89 8.70 -3.38
CA LEU A 232 17.74 9.74 -2.37
C LEU A 232 18.61 10.97 -2.68
N TYR A 233 19.87 10.75 -3.08
CA TYR A 233 20.74 11.82 -3.50
C TYR A 233 20.28 12.45 -4.82
N GLY A 234 19.77 11.64 -5.76
CA GLY A 234 19.18 12.13 -7.00
C GLY A 234 18.04 13.11 -6.75
N ALA A 235 17.08 12.71 -5.92
CA ALA A 235 15.86 13.45 -5.63
C ALA A 235 16.04 14.64 -4.67
N LEU A 236 16.75 14.45 -3.56
CA LEU A 236 16.80 15.40 -2.44
C LEU A 236 18.21 15.86 -2.05
N LYS A 237 19.26 15.35 -2.72
CA LYS A 237 20.68 15.68 -2.44
C LYS A 237 21.09 15.37 -0.99
N VAL A 238 20.55 14.29 -0.41
CA VAL A 238 20.89 13.83 0.95
C VAL A 238 21.26 12.35 0.96
N ASP A 239 22.05 11.96 1.95
CA ASP A 239 22.48 10.57 2.13
C ASP A 239 21.56 9.80 3.10
N PRO A 240 21.39 8.48 2.92
CA PRO A 240 20.64 7.62 3.84
C PRO A 240 21.14 7.73 5.29
N GLY A 241 20.21 7.86 6.23
CA GLY A 241 20.48 7.92 7.67
C GLY A 241 20.82 9.29 8.23
N THR A 242 20.73 10.36 7.41
CA THR A 242 21.06 11.72 7.84
C THR A 242 19.84 12.51 8.31
N VAL A 243 18.73 12.42 7.60
CA VAL A 243 17.50 13.18 7.85
C VAL A 243 16.24 12.34 7.56
N PRO A 244 15.09 12.67 8.19
CA PRO A 244 13.81 12.08 7.85
C PRO A 244 13.35 12.46 6.44
N ILE A 245 12.76 11.50 5.73
CA ILE A 245 12.28 11.67 4.35
C ILE A 245 10.84 11.21 4.25
N CYS A 246 10.01 12.03 3.61
CA CYS A 246 8.60 11.76 3.40
C CYS A 246 8.30 11.48 1.93
N HIS A 247 7.22 10.76 1.68
CA HIS A 247 6.66 10.59 0.35
C HIS A 247 5.14 10.45 0.40
N PHE A 248 4.47 10.82 -0.68
CA PHE A 248 3.04 10.58 -0.83
C PHE A 248 2.77 9.11 -1.17
N ILE A 249 1.59 8.66 -0.74
CA ILE A 249 1.02 7.36 -1.07
C ILE A 249 -0.04 7.61 -2.13
N GLY A 250 0.12 7.08 -3.35
CA GLY A 250 -0.84 7.35 -4.44
C GLY A 250 -2.18 6.61 -4.28
N ASN A 251 -3.11 6.88 -5.18
CA ASN A 251 -4.51 6.41 -5.10
C ASN A 251 -4.70 4.87 -5.17
N LYS A 252 -3.69 4.12 -5.62
CA LYS A 252 -3.67 2.64 -5.69
C LYS A 252 -2.85 2.02 -4.54
N ALA A 253 -2.71 2.76 -3.45
CA ALA A 253 -2.06 2.31 -2.24
C ALA A 253 -2.82 2.82 -1.01
N ALA A 254 -2.60 2.16 0.12
CA ALA A 254 -3.23 2.54 1.39
C ALA A 254 -2.36 2.18 2.58
N ALA A 255 -2.58 2.89 3.68
CA ALA A 255 -1.98 2.66 4.97
C ALA A 255 -2.92 1.92 5.90
N TRP A 256 -2.38 0.96 6.63
CA TRP A 256 -2.99 0.35 7.80
C TRP A 256 -2.31 0.87 9.05
N VAL A 257 -3.10 1.38 10.00
CA VAL A 257 -2.60 1.87 11.29
C VAL A 257 -3.51 1.39 12.42
N PRO A 258 -2.99 1.20 13.64
CA PRO A 258 -3.82 0.89 14.79
C PRO A 258 -4.90 1.95 14.98
N ASN A 259 -6.13 1.50 15.25
CA ASN A 259 -7.23 2.39 15.60
C ASN A 259 -7.22 2.60 17.12
N HIS A 260 -6.27 3.40 17.59
CA HIS A 260 -6.29 3.90 18.96
C HIS A 260 -7.29 5.06 19.00
N SER A 261 -8.47 4.82 19.55
CA SER A 261 -9.46 5.86 19.85
C SER A 261 -8.91 6.80 20.93
N VAL A 262 -8.01 7.70 20.56
CA VAL A 262 -7.61 8.83 21.39
C VAL A 262 -7.38 10.04 20.49
N ASP A 263 -8.40 10.90 20.39
CA ASP A 263 -8.30 12.26 19.90
C ASP A 263 -7.30 13.02 20.78
N HIS A 264 -6.04 13.09 20.38
CA HIS A 264 -5.19 14.22 20.76
C HIS A 264 -4.85 14.92 19.45
N PRO A 265 -5.53 16.04 19.14
CA PRO A 265 -5.10 16.89 18.03
C PRO A 265 -3.73 17.45 18.39
N CYS A 266 -2.67 16.74 18.00
CA CYS A 266 -1.36 17.35 17.88
C CYS A 266 -1.41 18.22 16.62
N VAL A 267 -1.91 19.43 16.80
CA VAL A 267 -1.68 20.55 15.90
C VAL A 267 -0.17 20.81 15.93
N ILE A 268 0.47 20.74 14.76
CA ILE A 268 1.85 21.23 14.56
C ILE A 268 1.78 22.75 14.44
#